data_AF-A0A7S3U1W8-F1
#
_entry.id   AF-A0A7S3U1W8-F1
#
_cell.length_a   1.000
_cell.length_b   1.000
_cell.length_c   1.000
_cell.angle_alpha   90.00
_cell.angle_beta   90.00
_cell.angle_gamma   90.00
#
_symmetry.space_group_name_H-M   'P 1'
#
loop_
_entity.id
_entity.type
_entity.pdbx_description
1 polymer ?
#
loop_
_entity_poly.entity_id
_entity_poly.type
_entity_poly.pdbx_seq_one_letter_code
_entity_poly.pdbx_strand_id
1 'polypeptide(L)'
;FDLNEKTQYVDKMIHQCIDQYTHKRVQIYEKHVDNVEIDPKMEDVVNRMFERCFEDNTFRQAIGIALESRRIDKVKESIEKSDEVEELLGYTFTLAQEVIKSKVFRTEILRMLLLIYQNRKEGNFDYYKISKVQYYLQIPESTAILLEKLIKTDEYLASYQMAFDLVDKEDQTFRNKVIEHLKNMQEACPEKDRLKQLITILEGQISDRLYLQFLKKNNNTDMHIINKIKDSIGNRNSMLHSATIWANGIMNAYTTNDAFLRDNIQWASNATNWNRFSATASLGMIHLGNKSQAMNILQPYFSGGGANPDQQNSPYSTAGAYYAYGLVNANNHSADVLQFFMDGYRNSGQNESIQHGVSLGLGIVGMATRDEQTYEQLK
;
A
#
# COMPACT_ATOMS: atom_id res chain seq x y z
N PHE A 1 25.42 38.30 28.13
CA PHE A 1 24.14 38.30 27.39
C PHE A 1 23.18 37.53 28.25
N ASP A 2 22.19 38.19 28.83
CA ASP A 2 21.28 37.56 29.77
C ASP A 2 20.08 37.02 28.98
N LEU A 3 19.99 35.70 28.84
CA LEU A 3 18.95 35.06 28.04
C LEU A 3 17.57 35.17 28.70
N ASN A 4 17.52 35.51 29.98
CA ASN A 4 16.29 35.63 30.76
C ASN A 4 15.59 36.99 30.57
N GLU A 5 16.24 37.94 29.91
CA GLU A 5 15.67 39.26 29.66
C GLU A 5 14.62 39.16 28.53
N LYS A 6 13.33 39.27 28.89
CA LYS A 6 12.19 39.22 27.95
C LYS A 6 12.07 40.50 27.12
N THR A 7 13.11 40.84 26.36
CA THR A 7 13.08 41.96 25.41
C THR A 7 13.00 41.44 23.98
N GLN A 8 12.23 42.13 23.12
CA GLN A 8 12.11 41.76 21.70
C GLN A 8 13.45 41.73 20.97
N TYR A 9 14.44 42.49 21.46
CA TYR A 9 15.80 42.50 20.93
C TYR A 9 16.53 41.17 21.20
N VAL A 10 16.43 40.67 22.44
CA VAL A 10 17.01 39.39 22.84
C VAL A 10 16.33 38.24 22.10
N ASP A 11 15.00 38.25 21.99
CA ASP A 11 14.26 37.22 21.25
C ASP A 11 14.68 37.17 19.77
N LYS A 12 14.81 38.33 19.11
CA LYS A 12 15.25 38.41 17.71
C LYS A 12 16.68 37.92 17.51
N MET A 13 17.59 38.25 18.44
CA MET A 13 18.96 37.73 18.43
C MET A 13 18.98 36.21 18.56
N ILE A 14 18.16 35.65 19.46
CA ILE A 14 18.13 34.20 19.67
C ILE A 14 17.53 33.48 18.46
N HIS A 15 16.44 33.98 17.88
CA HIS A 15 15.88 33.40 16.64
C HIS A 15 16.91 33.39 15.50
N GLN A 16 17.62 34.50 15.29
CA GLN A 16 18.65 34.56 14.26
C GLN A 16 19.84 33.65 14.55
N CYS A 17 20.16 33.43 15.84
CA CYS A 17 21.17 32.47 16.28
C CYS A 17 20.73 31.02 15.98
N ILE A 18 19.48 30.67 16.28
CA ILE A 18 18.89 29.35 15.99
C ILE A 18 18.85 29.11 14.47
N ASP A 19 18.44 30.09 13.68
CA ASP A 19 18.39 29.98 12.22
C ASP A 19 19.78 29.75 11.61
N GLN A 20 20.80 30.46 12.11
CA GLN A 20 22.18 30.24 11.66
C GLN A 20 22.71 28.87 12.10
N TYR A 21 22.39 28.45 13.33
CA TYR A 21 22.78 27.15 13.87
C TYR A 21 22.14 26.00 13.07
N THR A 22 20.84 26.06 12.82
CA THR A 22 20.11 25.06 12.02
C THR A 22 20.65 25.01 10.61
N HIS A 23 20.92 26.15 9.97
CA HIS A 23 21.50 26.18 8.62
C HIS A 23 22.87 25.49 8.57
N LYS A 24 23.77 25.79 9.52
CA LYS A 24 25.08 25.14 9.62
C LYS A 24 24.95 23.63 9.87
N ARG A 25 24.06 23.22 10.78
CA ARG A 25 23.81 21.79 11.10
C ARG A 25 23.28 21.03 9.90
N VAL A 26 22.34 21.60 9.15
CA VAL A 26 21.81 20.99 7.92
C VAL A 26 22.90 20.84 6.87
N GLN A 27 23.80 21.83 6.72
CA GLN A 27 24.94 21.71 5.80
C GLN A 27 25.91 20.59 6.20
N ILE A 28 26.22 20.46 7.48
CA ILE A 28 27.09 19.40 7.99
C ILE A 28 26.46 18.02 7.76
N TYR A 29 25.18 17.89 8.12
CA TYR A 29 24.52 16.59 8.19
C TYR A 29 23.99 16.09 6.85
N GLU A 30 23.46 16.97 6.00
CA GLU A 30 22.87 16.59 4.70
C GLU A 30 23.82 16.78 3.52
N LYS A 31 24.75 17.76 3.58
CA LYS A 31 25.69 18.03 2.48
C LYS A 31 27.10 17.50 2.73
N HIS A 32 27.36 16.89 3.90
CA HIS A 32 28.68 16.38 4.29
C HIS A 32 29.81 17.38 4.02
N VAL A 33 29.59 18.65 4.33
CA VAL A 33 30.60 19.69 4.19
C VAL A 33 31.44 19.72 5.47
N ASP A 34 32.63 19.13 5.41
CA ASP A 34 33.55 19.01 6.57
C ASP A 34 34.10 20.36 7.07
N ASN A 35 33.92 21.45 6.31
CA ASN A 35 34.47 22.78 6.61
C ASN A 35 33.57 23.71 7.44
N VAL A 36 32.47 23.22 8.01
CA VAL A 36 31.56 24.05 8.82
C VAL A 36 31.77 23.75 10.30
N GLU A 37 32.63 24.55 10.94
CA GLU A 37 32.76 24.53 12.40
C GLU A 37 31.59 25.30 13.05
N ILE A 38 31.00 24.66 14.06
CA ILE A 38 29.98 25.25 14.92
C ILE A 38 30.70 25.92 16.09
N ASP A 39 30.42 27.20 16.33
CA ASP A 39 30.99 27.92 17.47
C ASP A 39 30.39 27.34 18.78
N PRO A 40 31.22 26.90 19.75
CA PRO A 40 30.77 26.40 21.04
C PRO A 40 29.83 27.36 21.79
N LYS A 41 29.98 28.68 21.60
CA LYS A 41 29.11 29.67 22.23
C LYS A 41 27.70 29.67 21.64
N MET A 42 27.57 29.38 20.35
CA MET A 42 26.28 29.26 19.67
C MET A 42 25.55 28.01 20.15
N GLU A 43 26.29 26.91 20.33
CA GLU A 43 25.73 25.68 20.89
C GLU A 43 25.31 25.83 22.36
N ASP A 44 26.08 26.56 23.18
CA ASP A 44 25.70 26.87 24.57
C ASP A 44 24.41 27.70 24.64
N VAL A 45 24.27 28.73 23.79
CA VAL A 45 23.03 29.53 23.70
C VAL A 45 21.82 28.66 23.33
N VAL A 46 21.97 27.76 22.35
CA VAL A 46 20.91 26.85 21.94
C VAL A 46 20.57 25.87 23.07
N ASN A 47 21.56 25.30 23.77
CA ASN A 47 21.34 24.41 24.90
C ASN A 47 20.59 25.09 26.05
N ARG A 48 20.95 26.33 26.40
CA ARG A 48 20.22 27.12 27.40
C ARG A 48 18.78 27.42 26.97
N MET A 49 18.51 27.58 25.67
CA MET A 49 17.13 27.70 25.18
C MET A 49 16.34 26.40 25.36
N PHE A 50 16.98 25.22 25.18
CA PHE A 50 16.33 23.94 25.50
C PHE A 50 16.03 23.79 26.98
N GLU A 51 16.97 24.15 27.86
CA GLU A 51 16.76 24.13 29.31
C GLU A 51 15.59 25.02 29.71
N ARG A 52 15.52 26.24 29.18
CA ARG A 52 14.39 27.14 29.39
C ARG A 52 13.07 26.56 28.89
N CYS A 53 13.07 25.95 27.70
CA CYS A 53 11.87 25.27 27.18
C CYS A 53 11.42 24.10 28.06
N PHE A 54 12.35 23.42 28.75
CA PHE A 54 12.04 22.37 29.70
C PHE A 54 11.48 22.92 31.02
N GLU A 55 11.98 24.06 31.49
CA GLU A 55 11.44 24.76 32.67
C GLU A 55 10.04 25.33 32.41
N ASP A 56 9.80 25.88 31.22
CA ASP A 56 8.52 26.47 30.80
C ASP A 56 7.48 25.40 30.37
N ASN A 57 7.80 24.09 30.45
CA ASN A 57 6.97 22.96 29.98
C ASN A 57 6.55 23.02 28.50
N THR A 58 7.27 23.76 27.66
CA THR A 58 6.98 23.91 26.22
C THR A 58 7.69 22.84 25.38
N PHE A 59 7.44 21.56 25.67
CA PHE A 59 8.13 20.43 25.01
C PHE A 59 7.88 20.33 23.49
N ARG A 60 6.70 20.74 23.00
CA ARG A 60 6.38 20.73 21.56
C ARG A 60 7.28 21.67 20.75
N GLN A 61 7.65 22.81 21.32
CA GLN A 61 8.55 23.77 20.69
C GLN A 61 9.99 23.25 20.71
N ALA A 62 10.41 22.67 21.84
CA ALA A 62 11.72 22.02 21.96
C ALA A 62 11.90 20.93 20.89
N ILE A 63 10.90 20.07 20.69
CA ILE A 63 10.94 19.03 19.65
C ILE A 63 11.06 19.66 18.25
N GLY A 64 10.30 20.71 17.95
CA GLY A 64 10.40 21.43 16.66
C GLY A 64 11.83 21.93 16.39
N ILE A 65 12.42 22.65 17.35
CA ILE A 65 13.78 23.19 17.25
C ILE A 65 14.82 22.05 17.14
N ALA A 66 14.62 20.95 17.88
CA ALA A 66 15.52 19.79 17.83
C ALA A 66 15.46 19.07 16.47
N LEU A 67 14.28 18.97 15.86
CA LEU A 67 14.10 18.37 14.53
C LEU A 67 14.69 19.25 13.42
N GLU A 68 14.53 20.57 13.51
CA GLU A 68 15.13 21.54 12.58
C GLU A 68 16.66 21.56 12.68
N SER A 69 17.19 21.51 13.90
CA SER A 69 18.64 21.50 14.17
C SER A 69 19.31 20.14 13.96
N ARG A 70 18.54 19.12 13.54
CA ARG A 70 19.01 17.74 13.33
C ARG A 70 19.71 17.16 14.57
N ARG A 71 19.13 17.36 15.76
CA ARG A 71 19.66 16.84 17.04
C ARG A 71 18.73 15.81 17.66
N ILE A 72 19.05 14.54 17.46
CA ILE A 72 18.24 13.41 17.95
C ILE A 72 18.30 13.31 19.48
N ASP A 73 19.46 13.61 20.07
CA ASP A 73 19.68 13.51 21.52
C ASP A 73 18.68 14.38 22.29
N LYS A 74 18.45 15.61 21.81
CA LYS A 74 17.51 16.55 22.43
C LYS A 74 16.06 16.19 22.18
N VAL A 75 15.73 15.54 21.06
CA VAL A 75 14.38 14.98 20.87
C VAL A 75 14.11 13.90 21.91
N LYS A 76 15.05 12.97 22.09
CA LYS A 76 14.92 11.90 23.09
C LYS A 76 14.80 12.47 24.51
N GLU A 77 15.67 13.40 24.87
CA GLU A 77 15.64 14.06 26.18
C GLU A 77 14.32 14.81 26.42
N SER A 78 13.77 15.47 25.39
CA SER A 78 12.49 16.18 25.48
C SER A 78 11.31 15.23 25.76
N ILE A 79 11.34 14.03 25.18
CA ILE A 79 10.28 13.02 25.34
C ILE A 79 10.41 12.31 26.69
N GLU A 80 11.63 12.01 27.16
CA GLU A 80 11.84 11.32 28.44
C GLU A 80 11.57 12.21 29.66
N LYS A 81 11.77 13.53 29.54
CA LYS A 81 11.52 14.50 30.62
C LYS A 81 10.05 14.94 30.73
N SER A 82 9.25 14.71 29.70
CA SER A 82 7.86 15.15 29.68
C SER A 82 6.94 14.17 30.41
N ASP A 83 5.93 14.71 31.09
CA ASP A 83 4.86 13.89 31.71
C ASP A 83 3.91 13.29 30.65
N GLU A 84 3.75 13.96 29.49
CA GLU A 84 2.83 13.58 28.39
C GLU A 84 3.54 12.87 27.22
N VAL A 85 4.23 11.77 27.52
CA VAL A 85 5.06 11.02 26.56
C VAL A 85 4.29 10.58 25.31
N GLU A 86 3.04 10.14 25.44
CA GLU A 86 2.26 9.56 24.32
C GLU A 86 1.87 10.63 23.29
N GLU A 87 1.43 11.80 23.74
CA GLU A 87 1.05 12.89 22.84
C GLU A 87 2.30 13.43 22.11
N LEU A 88 3.42 13.55 22.82
CA LEU A 88 4.68 14.02 22.25
C LEU A 88 5.29 13.01 21.26
N LEU A 89 5.14 11.70 21.50
CA LEU A 89 5.52 10.67 20.53
C LEU A 89 4.66 10.76 19.26
N GLY A 90 3.34 10.96 19.40
CA GLY A 90 2.44 11.18 18.27
C GLY A 90 2.78 12.43 17.48
N TYR A 91 3.03 13.55 18.17
CA TYR A 91 3.43 14.81 17.57
C TYR A 91 4.80 14.72 16.86
N THR A 92 5.78 14.05 17.48
CA THR A 92 7.09 13.84 16.87
C THR A 92 6.98 12.99 15.60
N PHE A 93 6.10 11.98 15.61
CA PHE A 93 5.84 11.16 14.43
C PHE A 93 5.22 11.97 13.28
N THR A 94 4.20 12.79 13.55
CA THR A 94 3.58 13.65 12.52
C THR A 94 4.59 14.65 11.96
N LEU A 95 5.38 15.31 12.82
CA LEU A 95 6.44 16.21 12.37
C LEU A 95 7.52 15.50 11.56
N ALA A 96 7.92 14.30 11.96
CA ALA A 96 8.91 13.51 11.23
C ALA A 96 8.42 13.14 9.83
N GLN A 97 7.11 13.02 9.64
CA GLN A 97 6.52 12.66 8.36
C GLN A 97 6.25 13.86 7.45
N GLU A 98 5.81 14.99 8.00
CA GLU A 98 5.43 16.18 7.23
C GLU A 98 6.60 17.16 6.98
N VAL A 99 7.45 17.37 7.98
CA VAL A 99 8.47 18.45 7.96
C VAL A 99 9.82 17.96 7.43
N ILE A 100 10.17 16.70 7.67
CA ILE A 100 11.52 16.17 7.39
C ILE A 100 11.63 15.67 5.95
N LYS A 101 12.46 16.35 5.15
CA LYS A 101 12.77 15.98 3.77
C LYS A 101 13.83 14.87 3.66
N SER A 102 14.81 14.85 4.56
CA SER A 102 15.89 13.86 4.52
C SER A 102 15.41 12.47 4.96
N LYS A 103 15.53 11.48 4.06
CA LYS A 103 15.14 10.10 4.34
C LYS A 103 15.99 9.47 5.45
N VAL A 104 17.30 9.76 5.49
CA VAL A 104 18.23 9.18 6.47
C VAL A 104 17.85 9.64 7.87
N PHE A 105 17.74 10.96 8.06
CA PHE A 105 17.39 11.54 9.36
C PHE A 105 16.01 11.10 9.84
N ARG A 106 15.01 11.05 8.93
CA ARG A 106 13.68 10.53 9.26
C ARG A 106 13.74 9.07 9.74
N THR A 107 14.57 8.24 9.11
CA THR A 107 14.75 6.83 9.51
C THR A 107 15.36 6.73 10.91
N GLU A 108 16.34 7.56 11.24
CA GLU A 108 16.95 7.57 12.57
C GLU A 108 15.97 8.02 13.67
N ILE A 109 15.15 9.04 13.40
CA ILE A 109 14.09 9.46 14.33
C ILE A 109 13.09 8.34 14.55
N LEU A 110 12.63 7.69 13.48
CA LEU A 110 11.68 6.58 13.58
C LEU A 110 12.27 5.41 14.38
N ARG A 111 13.57 5.10 14.23
CA ARG A 111 14.28 4.11 15.07
C ARG A 111 14.31 4.53 16.53
N MET A 112 14.61 5.80 16.81
CA MET A 112 14.64 6.35 18.16
C MET A 112 13.25 6.27 18.81
N LEU A 113 12.19 6.66 18.10
CA LEU A 113 10.81 6.53 18.56
C LEU A 113 10.48 5.05 18.88
N LEU A 114 10.86 4.12 18.02
CA LEU A 114 10.63 2.69 18.24
C LEU A 114 11.35 2.18 19.51
N LEU A 115 12.59 2.63 19.76
CA LEU A 115 13.33 2.29 20.98
C LEU A 115 12.63 2.82 22.24
N ILE A 116 12.10 4.05 22.20
CA ILE A 116 11.32 4.60 23.32
C ILE A 116 10.05 3.76 23.53
N TYR A 117 9.35 3.39 22.47
CA TYR A 117 8.16 2.51 22.58
C TYR A 117 8.49 1.13 23.17
N GLN A 118 9.62 0.52 22.80
CA GLN A 118 10.03 -0.80 23.31
C GLN A 118 10.50 -0.78 24.77
N ASN A 119 11.19 0.28 25.19
CA ASN A 119 11.67 0.43 26.56
C ASN A 119 10.52 0.67 27.55
N ARG A 120 9.39 1.20 27.06
CA ARG A 120 8.21 1.44 27.87
C ARG A 120 7.43 0.14 28.05
N LYS A 121 7.22 -0.27 29.31
CA LYS A 121 6.46 -1.48 29.67
C LYS A 121 4.99 -1.21 30.01
N GLU A 122 4.66 0.03 30.37
CA GLU A 122 3.32 0.42 30.84
C GLU A 122 2.84 1.72 30.16
N GLY A 123 1.59 1.73 29.70
CA GLY A 123 0.93 2.83 29.02
C GLY A 123 -0.16 2.34 28.07
N ASN A 124 -1.10 3.21 27.71
CA ASN A 124 -1.97 2.98 26.56
C ASN A 124 -1.08 3.10 25.32
N PHE A 125 -0.83 1.99 24.62
CA PHE A 125 0.02 2.03 23.44
C PHE A 125 -0.86 2.24 22.22
N ASP A 126 -0.59 3.30 21.47
CA ASP A 126 -1.11 3.45 20.12
C ASP A 126 -0.39 2.46 19.18
N TYR A 127 -0.84 1.20 19.21
CA TYR A 127 -0.29 0.10 18.41
C TYR A 127 -0.29 0.42 16.91
N TYR A 128 -1.24 1.25 16.46
CA TYR A 128 -1.32 1.69 15.08
C TYR A 128 -0.13 2.56 14.66
N LYS A 129 0.27 3.53 15.50
CA LYS A 129 1.48 4.33 15.25
C LYS A 129 2.73 3.48 15.29
N ILE A 130 2.82 2.51 16.21
CA ILE A 130 3.97 1.60 16.31
C ILE A 130 4.09 0.77 15.02
N SER A 131 2.97 0.21 14.53
CA SER A 131 2.94 -0.53 13.27
C SER A 131 3.44 0.30 12.10
N LYS A 132 2.97 1.57 11.99
CA LYS A 132 3.43 2.48 10.94
C LYS A 132 4.93 2.76 11.02
N VAL A 133 5.46 2.98 12.21
CA VAL A 133 6.90 3.16 12.41
C VAL A 133 7.66 1.92 11.94
N GLN A 134 7.21 0.73 12.32
CA GLN A 134 7.84 -0.54 11.91
C GLN A 134 7.79 -0.74 10.39
N TYR A 135 6.70 -0.36 9.74
CA TYR A 135 6.56 -0.38 8.28
C TYR A 135 7.51 0.60 7.58
N TYR A 136 7.59 1.85 8.03
CA TYR A 136 8.53 2.81 7.45
C TYR A 136 9.99 2.40 7.62
N LEU A 137 10.29 1.70 8.72
CA LEU A 137 11.61 1.11 8.96
C LEU A 137 11.82 -0.21 8.21
N GLN A 138 10.79 -0.78 7.58
CA GLN A 138 10.80 -2.04 6.84
C GLN A 138 11.27 -3.23 7.70
N ILE A 139 10.77 -3.33 8.94
CA ILE A 139 11.10 -4.39 9.90
C ILE A 139 9.89 -5.34 10.08
N PRO A 140 9.71 -6.36 9.22
CA PRO A 140 8.55 -7.26 9.27
C PRO A 140 8.55 -8.15 10.52
N GLU A 141 9.72 -8.57 10.99
CA GLU A 141 9.90 -9.41 12.19
C GLU A 141 9.27 -8.78 13.45
N SER A 142 9.56 -7.50 13.67
CA SER A 142 9.03 -6.75 14.82
C SER A 142 7.52 -6.58 14.75
N THR A 143 6.97 -6.46 13.54
CA THR A 143 5.52 -6.34 13.31
C THR A 143 4.83 -7.66 13.59
N ALA A 144 5.40 -8.78 13.15
CA ALA A 144 4.90 -10.12 13.45
C ALA A 144 4.88 -10.40 14.96
N ILE A 145 5.97 -10.07 15.67
CA ILE A 145 6.06 -10.22 17.13
C ILE A 145 5.02 -9.35 17.85
N LEU A 146 4.80 -8.12 17.37
CA LEU A 146 3.79 -7.22 17.95
C LEU A 146 2.38 -7.79 17.78
N LEU A 147 2.03 -8.24 16.57
CA LEU A 147 0.73 -8.85 16.28
C LEU A 147 0.50 -10.12 17.13
N GLU A 148 1.53 -10.95 17.29
CA GLU A 148 1.45 -12.15 18.13
C GLU A 148 1.23 -11.80 19.61
N LYS A 149 1.96 -10.79 20.13
CA LYS A 149 1.79 -10.29 21.50
C LYS A 149 0.37 -9.78 21.74
N LEU A 150 -0.20 -9.10 20.76
CA LEU A 150 -1.58 -8.58 20.82
C LEU A 150 -2.62 -9.69 20.76
N ILE A 151 -2.40 -10.75 19.97
CA ILE A 151 -3.31 -11.90 19.94
C ILE A 151 -3.36 -12.59 21.30
N LYS A 152 -2.21 -12.73 21.98
CA LYS A 152 -2.12 -13.34 23.32
C LYS A 152 -2.81 -12.51 24.41
N THR A 153 -3.10 -11.25 24.14
CA THR A 153 -3.76 -10.31 25.05
C THR A 153 -5.25 -10.23 24.70
N ASP A 154 -6.11 -9.82 25.64
CA ASP A 154 -7.55 -9.63 25.37
C ASP A 154 -7.85 -8.52 24.31
N GLU A 155 -6.84 -7.78 23.87
CA GLU A 155 -6.90 -6.75 22.83
C GLU A 155 -6.69 -7.29 21.40
N TYR A 156 -7.01 -8.56 21.14
CA TYR A 156 -6.84 -9.19 19.82
C TYR A 156 -7.56 -8.45 18.67
N LEU A 157 -8.63 -7.70 18.95
CA LEU A 157 -9.31 -6.87 17.95
C LEU A 157 -8.42 -5.78 17.35
N ALA A 158 -7.51 -5.20 18.16
CA ALA A 158 -6.54 -4.24 17.66
C ALA A 158 -5.58 -4.90 16.65
N SER A 159 -5.21 -6.16 16.87
CA SER A 159 -4.37 -6.91 15.92
C SER A 159 -5.08 -7.17 14.58
N TYR A 160 -6.39 -7.43 14.60
CA TYR A 160 -7.19 -7.56 13.37
C TYR A 160 -7.31 -6.23 12.63
N GLN A 161 -7.57 -5.14 13.34
CA GLN A 161 -7.62 -3.80 12.73
C GLN A 161 -6.28 -3.44 12.09
N MET A 162 -5.16 -3.70 12.79
CA MET A 162 -3.82 -3.54 12.23
C MET A 162 -3.66 -4.39 10.98
N ALA A 163 -4.03 -5.67 11.01
CA ALA A 163 -3.93 -6.53 9.82
C ALA A 163 -4.71 -6.01 8.61
N PHE A 164 -5.92 -5.46 8.80
CA PHE A 164 -6.66 -4.80 7.72
C PHE A 164 -5.90 -3.57 7.19
N ASP A 165 -5.36 -2.74 8.06
CA ASP A 165 -4.54 -1.59 7.67
C ASP A 165 -3.26 -2.01 6.93
N LEU A 166 -2.58 -3.10 7.34
CA LEU A 166 -1.42 -3.66 6.63
C LEU A 166 -1.81 -4.11 5.22
N VAL A 167 -2.98 -4.73 5.05
CA VAL A 167 -3.47 -5.20 3.75
C VAL A 167 -3.75 -4.04 2.80
N ASP A 168 -4.35 -2.96 3.30
CA ASP A 168 -4.80 -1.82 2.48
C ASP A 168 -3.66 -0.83 2.17
N LYS A 169 -2.72 -0.62 3.10
CA LYS A 169 -1.75 0.49 3.03
C LYS A 169 -0.32 0.06 2.74
N GLU A 170 0.03 -1.21 2.91
CA GLU A 170 1.43 -1.65 2.86
C GLU A 170 1.79 -2.52 1.66
N ASP A 171 3.10 -2.68 1.45
CA ASP A 171 3.67 -3.41 0.33
C ASP A 171 3.43 -4.93 0.45
N GLN A 172 3.10 -5.58 -0.67
CA GLN A 172 2.90 -7.04 -0.71
C GLN A 172 4.11 -7.83 -0.23
N THR A 173 5.32 -7.36 -0.55
CA THR A 173 6.57 -8.03 -0.12
C THR A 173 6.76 -7.97 1.39
N PHE A 174 6.39 -6.86 2.02
CA PHE A 174 6.43 -6.71 3.48
C PHE A 174 5.38 -7.62 4.13
N ARG A 175 4.14 -7.57 3.65
CA ARG A 175 3.03 -8.41 4.12
C ARG A 175 3.35 -9.91 4.04
N ASN A 176 3.90 -10.37 2.92
CA ASN A 176 4.26 -11.79 2.74
C ASN A 176 5.33 -12.23 3.74
N LYS A 177 6.35 -11.39 4.02
CA LYS A 177 7.36 -11.67 5.05
C LYS A 177 6.74 -11.73 6.45
N VAL A 178 5.82 -10.81 6.77
CA VAL A 178 5.08 -10.85 8.05
C VAL A 178 4.29 -12.16 8.17
N ILE A 179 3.59 -12.59 7.12
CA ILE A 179 2.86 -13.86 7.09
C ILE A 179 3.80 -15.04 7.30
N GLU A 180 4.97 -15.06 6.63
CA GLU A 180 5.97 -16.12 6.79
C GLU A 180 6.48 -16.21 8.23
N HIS A 181 6.83 -15.08 8.84
CA HIS A 181 7.23 -15.04 10.24
C HIS A 181 6.11 -15.49 11.19
N LEU A 182 4.86 -15.09 10.94
CA LEU A 182 3.72 -15.54 11.75
C LEU A 182 3.44 -17.04 11.59
N LYS A 183 3.61 -17.61 10.39
CA LYS A 183 3.48 -19.05 10.12
C LYS A 183 4.56 -19.85 10.85
N ASN A 184 5.80 -19.36 10.87
CA ASN A 184 6.89 -20.00 11.62
C ASN A 184 6.66 -19.98 13.14
N MET A 185 6.04 -18.91 13.66
CA MET A 185 5.73 -18.76 15.09
C MET A 185 4.43 -19.48 15.51
N GLN A 186 3.65 -20.00 14.54
CA GLN A 186 2.35 -20.64 14.77
C GLN A 186 2.42 -21.89 15.66
N GLU A 187 3.57 -22.56 15.71
CA GLU A 187 3.76 -23.78 16.51
C GLU A 187 3.78 -23.50 18.02
N ALA A 188 4.17 -22.29 18.44
CA ALA A 188 4.36 -21.93 19.84
C ALA A 188 3.13 -21.24 20.49
N CYS A 189 2.10 -20.90 19.71
CA CYS A 189 0.96 -20.12 20.19
C CYS A 189 -0.19 -21.01 20.72
N PRO A 190 -0.72 -20.76 21.94
CA PRO A 190 -1.85 -21.51 22.49
C PRO A 190 -3.17 -21.22 21.77
N GLU A 191 -3.35 -20.03 21.18
CA GLU A 191 -4.59 -19.59 20.52
C GLU A 191 -4.52 -19.71 19.00
N LYS A 192 -4.39 -20.96 18.52
CA LYS A 192 -4.19 -21.25 17.09
C LYS A 192 -5.30 -20.72 16.18
N ASP A 193 -6.54 -20.65 16.65
CA ASP A 193 -7.67 -20.22 15.84
C ASP A 193 -7.68 -18.72 15.57
N ARG A 194 -7.34 -17.90 16.57
CA ARG A 194 -7.21 -16.43 16.40
C ARG A 194 -6.06 -16.07 15.46
N LEU A 195 -4.96 -16.80 15.58
CA LEU A 195 -3.80 -16.63 14.70
C LEU A 195 -4.11 -17.04 13.26
N LYS A 196 -4.86 -18.14 13.05
CA LYS A 196 -5.34 -18.50 11.71
C LYS A 196 -6.21 -17.41 11.10
N GLN A 197 -7.15 -16.85 11.88
CA GLN A 197 -7.98 -15.73 11.42
C GLN A 197 -7.14 -14.51 11.05
N LEU A 198 -6.12 -14.14 11.86
CA LEU A 198 -5.19 -13.06 11.52
C LEU A 198 -4.49 -13.31 10.18
N ILE A 199 -3.95 -14.52 9.99
CA ILE A 199 -3.28 -14.90 8.74
C ILE A 199 -4.25 -14.79 7.55
N THR A 200 -5.49 -15.26 7.69
CA THR A 200 -6.50 -15.14 6.64
C THR A 200 -6.86 -13.69 6.32
N ILE A 201 -6.84 -12.79 7.32
CA ILE A 201 -7.01 -11.35 7.10
C ILE A 201 -5.81 -10.80 6.31
N LEU A 202 -4.59 -11.12 6.74
CA LEU A 202 -3.34 -10.67 6.08
C LEU A 202 -3.18 -11.21 4.65
N GLU A 203 -3.74 -12.38 4.34
CA GLU A 203 -3.82 -12.90 2.97
C GLU A 203 -4.77 -12.08 2.07
N GLY A 204 -5.56 -11.15 2.64
CA GLY A 204 -6.44 -10.21 1.93
C GLY A 204 -7.76 -10.81 1.45
N GLN A 205 -7.94 -12.13 1.57
CA GLN A 205 -9.15 -12.83 1.09
C GLN A 205 -10.43 -12.31 1.75
N ILE A 206 -10.36 -11.95 3.03
CA ILE A 206 -11.51 -11.43 3.78
C ILE A 206 -11.86 -10.01 3.30
N SER A 207 -10.87 -9.13 3.15
CA SER A 207 -11.07 -7.76 2.66
C SER A 207 -11.72 -7.76 1.27
N ASP A 208 -11.17 -8.56 0.35
CA ASP A 208 -11.71 -8.69 -1.01
C ASP A 208 -13.16 -9.17 -1.01
N ARG A 209 -13.47 -10.19 -0.18
CA ARG A 209 -14.82 -10.74 -0.08
C ARG A 209 -15.81 -9.73 0.47
N LEU A 210 -15.44 -8.98 1.50
CA LEU A 210 -16.30 -7.96 2.12
C LEU A 210 -16.56 -6.82 1.14
N TYR A 211 -15.52 -6.33 0.47
CA TYR A 211 -15.63 -5.28 -0.54
C TYR A 211 -16.50 -5.71 -1.73
N LEU A 212 -16.28 -6.93 -2.23
CA LEU A 212 -17.10 -7.54 -3.28
C LEU A 212 -18.57 -7.67 -2.85
N GLN A 213 -18.84 -8.12 -1.63
CA GLN A 213 -20.21 -8.23 -1.12
C GLN A 213 -20.89 -6.87 -0.99
N PHE A 214 -20.16 -5.85 -0.52
CA PHE A 214 -20.65 -4.49 -0.41
C PHE A 214 -21.05 -3.92 -1.78
N LEU A 215 -20.17 -4.04 -2.78
CA LEU A 215 -20.43 -3.52 -4.12
C LEU A 215 -21.54 -4.28 -4.86
N LYS A 216 -21.65 -5.60 -4.66
CA LYS A 216 -22.78 -6.38 -5.19
C LYS A 216 -24.12 -5.93 -4.61
N LYS A 217 -24.20 -5.68 -3.30
CA LYS A 217 -25.44 -5.30 -2.62
C LYS A 217 -25.85 -3.86 -2.91
N ASN A 218 -24.88 -2.95 -2.98
CA ASN A 218 -25.11 -1.53 -3.21
C ASN A 218 -24.86 -1.13 -4.66
N ASN A 219 -25.12 -2.05 -5.61
CA ASN A 219 -24.97 -1.77 -7.01
C ASN A 219 -26.09 -0.85 -7.51
N ASN A 220 -25.76 0.40 -7.85
CA ASN A 220 -26.68 1.40 -8.38
C ASN A 220 -26.43 1.69 -9.87
N THR A 221 -25.91 0.71 -10.63
CA THR A 221 -25.69 0.89 -12.07
C THR A 221 -26.99 0.96 -12.85
N ASP A 222 -27.14 2.02 -13.64
CA ASP A 222 -28.30 2.19 -14.52
C ASP A 222 -28.02 1.60 -15.91
N MET A 223 -28.72 0.51 -16.20
CA MET A 223 -28.61 -0.19 -17.48
C MET A 223 -29.24 0.58 -18.65
N HIS A 224 -30.15 1.52 -18.39
CA HIS A 224 -30.77 2.34 -19.43
C HIS A 224 -29.78 3.29 -20.08
N ILE A 225 -28.85 3.85 -19.29
CA ILE A 225 -27.80 4.75 -19.81
C ILE A 225 -26.97 4.02 -20.85
N ILE A 226 -26.51 2.81 -20.54
CA ILE A 226 -25.63 2.09 -21.45
C ILE A 226 -26.35 1.53 -22.68
N ASN A 227 -27.61 1.13 -22.54
CA ASN A 227 -28.45 0.77 -23.68
C ASN A 227 -28.65 1.97 -24.61
N LYS A 228 -28.90 3.17 -24.07
CA LYS A 228 -29.01 4.40 -24.87
C LYS A 228 -27.71 4.74 -25.60
N ILE A 229 -26.55 4.54 -24.95
CA ILE A 229 -25.23 4.72 -25.57
C ILE A 229 -25.06 3.74 -26.73
N LYS A 230 -25.34 2.45 -26.51
CA LYS A 230 -25.30 1.41 -27.54
C LYS A 230 -26.19 1.77 -28.74
N ASP A 231 -27.44 2.15 -28.50
CA ASP A 231 -28.40 2.49 -29.55
C ASP A 231 -27.98 3.72 -30.36
N SER A 232 -27.31 4.68 -29.72
CA SER A 232 -26.80 5.89 -30.38
C SER A 232 -25.61 5.62 -31.31
N ILE A 233 -24.82 4.59 -31.02
CA ILE A 233 -23.57 4.26 -31.74
C ILE A 233 -23.84 3.37 -32.97
N GLY A 234 -24.81 2.46 -32.87
CA GLY A 234 -25.11 1.46 -33.91
C GLY A 234 -24.01 0.40 -34.10
N ASN A 235 -24.01 -0.29 -35.25
CA ASN A 235 -23.12 -1.44 -35.51
C ASN A 235 -21.89 -1.15 -36.39
N ARG A 236 -21.71 0.09 -36.86
CA ARG A 236 -20.72 0.39 -37.92
C ARG A 236 -19.37 0.91 -37.41
N ASN A 237 -19.29 1.41 -36.17
CA ASN A 237 -18.07 2.02 -35.67
C ASN A 237 -17.37 1.13 -34.64
N SER A 238 -16.27 0.52 -35.08
CA SER A 238 -15.43 -0.39 -34.29
C SER A 238 -14.88 0.27 -33.01
N MET A 239 -14.49 1.55 -33.06
CA MET A 239 -13.90 2.24 -31.90
C MET A 239 -14.94 2.50 -30.81
N LEU A 240 -16.14 2.94 -31.21
CA LEU A 240 -17.23 3.25 -30.29
C LEU A 240 -17.86 1.99 -29.67
N HIS A 241 -17.82 0.86 -30.39
CA HIS A 241 -18.17 -0.46 -29.86
C HIS A 241 -17.29 -0.82 -28.64
N SER A 242 -15.97 -0.74 -28.79
CA SER A 242 -15.02 -0.98 -27.70
C SER A 242 -15.21 -0.01 -26.54
N ALA A 243 -15.41 1.28 -26.82
CA ALA A 243 -15.67 2.29 -25.80
C ALA A 243 -16.92 1.97 -24.96
N THR A 244 -18.00 1.48 -25.59
CA THR A 244 -19.24 1.12 -24.89
C THR A 244 -19.04 -0.11 -24.00
N ILE A 245 -18.32 -1.12 -24.50
CA ILE A 245 -17.98 -2.32 -23.72
C ILE A 245 -17.11 -1.97 -22.50
N TRP A 246 -16.11 -1.12 -22.68
CA TRP A 246 -15.27 -0.65 -21.57
C TRP A 246 -16.05 0.22 -20.59
N ALA A 247 -16.94 1.09 -21.07
CA ALA A 247 -17.85 1.84 -20.21
C ALA A 247 -18.70 0.90 -19.35
N ASN A 248 -19.23 -0.19 -19.93
CA ASN A 248 -19.94 -1.23 -19.18
C ASN A 248 -19.05 -1.87 -18.11
N GLY A 249 -17.82 -2.23 -18.49
CA GLY A 249 -16.85 -2.85 -17.59
C GLY A 249 -16.50 -1.97 -16.39
N ILE A 250 -16.37 -0.65 -16.61
CA ILE A 250 -16.12 0.33 -15.54
C ILE A 250 -17.35 0.54 -14.68
N MET A 251 -18.54 0.73 -15.30
CA MET A 251 -19.79 0.92 -14.57
C MET A 251 -20.06 -0.24 -13.62
N ASN A 252 -19.89 -1.47 -14.10
CA ASN A 252 -20.17 -2.69 -13.35
C ASN A 252 -18.91 -3.30 -12.68
N ALA A 253 -17.82 -2.54 -12.53
CA ALA A 253 -16.58 -3.05 -11.93
C ALA A 253 -16.83 -3.62 -10.52
N TYR A 254 -16.25 -4.79 -10.20
CA TYR A 254 -16.45 -5.51 -8.92
C TYR A 254 -17.90 -5.89 -8.57
N THR A 255 -18.89 -5.68 -9.43
CA THR A 255 -20.29 -6.01 -9.10
C THR A 255 -20.67 -7.43 -9.52
N THR A 256 -19.82 -8.11 -10.31
CA THR A 256 -20.13 -9.38 -11.00
C THR A 256 -21.41 -9.34 -11.84
N ASN A 257 -21.94 -8.14 -12.14
CA ASN A 257 -23.13 -7.96 -12.94
C ASN A 257 -22.76 -7.82 -14.41
N ASP A 258 -22.77 -8.95 -15.11
CA ASP A 258 -22.54 -9.09 -16.55
C ASP A 258 -23.84 -9.14 -17.37
N ALA A 259 -24.98 -8.71 -16.81
CA ALA A 259 -26.29 -8.71 -17.47
C ALA A 259 -26.26 -8.04 -18.85
N PHE A 260 -25.60 -6.87 -18.96
CA PHE A 260 -25.46 -6.17 -20.24
C PHE A 260 -24.84 -7.04 -21.33
N LEU A 261 -23.76 -7.76 -21.03
CA LEU A 261 -23.05 -8.59 -22.00
C LEU A 261 -23.84 -9.84 -22.37
N ARG A 262 -24.58 -10.43 -21.41
CA ARG A 262 -25.47 -11.56 -21.67
C ARG A 262 -26.64 -11.16 -22.59
N ASP A 263 -27.30 -10.05 -22.29
CA ASP A 263 -28.45 -9.56 -23.06
C ASP A 263 -28.05 -9.13 -24.48
N ASN A 264 -26.80 -8.70 -24.66
CA ASN A 264 -26.27 -8.17 -25.91
C ASN A 264 -25.17 -9.05 -26.52
N ILE A 265 -25.19 -10.36 -26.28
CA ILE A 265 -24.10 -11.26 -26.71
C ILE A 265 -23.86 -11.24 -28.23
N GLN A 266 -24.92 -11.14 -29.03
CA GLN A 266 -24.83 -11.03 -30.49
C GLN A 266 -24.11 -9.74 -30.90
N TRP A 267 -24.46 -8.63 -30.25
CA TRP A 267 -23.81 -7.34 -30.49
C TRP A 267 -22.35 -7.32 -30.03
N ALA A 268 -22.04 -7.94 -28.88
CA ALA A 268 -20.67 -8.09 -28.41
C ALA A 268 -19.83 -8.96 -29.36
N SER A 269 -20.43 -10.00 -29.95
CA SER A 269 -19.75 -10.93 -30.87
C SER A 269 -19.34 -10.30 -32.21
N ASN A 270 -19.94 -9.15 -32.58
CA ASN A 270 -19.57 -8.39 -33.76
C ASN A 270 -18.19 -7.73 -33.65
N ALA A 271 -17.57 -7.70 -32.46
CA ALA A 271 -16.21 -7.23 -32.29
C ALA A 271 -15.23 -8.01 -33.17
N THR A 272 -14.26 -7.32 -33.76
CA THR A 272 -13.17 -7.91 -34.55
C THR A 272 -11.81 -7.51 -33.98
N ASN A 273 -10.79 -8.35 -34.17
CA ASN A 273 -9.39 -8.09 -33.76
C ASN A 273 -9.27 -7.68 -32.27
N TRP A 274 -8.59 -6.57 -31.98
CA TRP A 274 -8.36 -6.02 -30.63
C TRP A 274 -9.61 -5.61 -29.88
N ASN A 275 -10.74 -5.43 -30.56
CA ASN A 275 -12.01 -5.20 -29.87
C ASN A 275 -12.54 -6.48 -29.22
N ARG A 276 -12.21 -7.66 -29.77
CA ARG A 276 -12.50 -8.94 -29.08
C ARG A 276 -11.67 -9.07 -27.80
N PHE A 277 -10.40 -8.67 -27.87
CA PHE A 277 -9.54 -8.59 -26.69
C PHE A 277 -10.17 -7.70 -25.61
N SER A 278 -10.58 -6.48 -25.99
CA SER A 278 -11.25 -5.52 -25.10
C SER A 278 -12.56 -6.06 -24.51
N ALA A 279 -13.37 -6.75 -25.31
CA ALA A 279 -14.60 -7.39 -24.88
C ALA A 279 -14.34 -8.45 -23.80
N THR A 280 -13.42 -9.37 -24.05
CA THR A 280 -13.10 -10.42 -23.07
C THR A 280 -12.41 -9.83 -21.84
N ALA A 281 -11.54 -8.84 -22.00
CA ALA A 281 -10.89 -8.12 -20.90
C ALA A 281 -11.90 -7.47 -19.94
N SER A 282 -12.98 -6.88 -20.49
CA SER A 282 -14.02 -6.21 -19.69
C SER A 282 -14.72 -7.14 -18.69
N LEU A 283 -14.80 -8.45 -18.98
CA LEU A 283 -15.31 -9.44 -18.02
C LEU A 283 -14.43 -9.51 -16.76
N GLY A 284 -13.11 -9.36 -16.90
CA GLY A 284 -12.19 -9.30 -15.76
C GLY A 284 -12.45 -8.09 -14.86
N MET A 285 -12.83 -6.95 -15.44
CA MET A 285 -13.20 -5.75 -14.68
C MET A 285 -14.50 -5.94 -13.89
N ILE A 286 -15.52 -6.55 -14.51
CA ILE A 286 -16.80 -6.83 -13.88
C ILE A 286 -16.64 -7.84 -12.73
N HIS A 287 -15.78 -8.83 -12.91
CA HIS A 287 -15.52 -9.91 -11.94
C HIS A 287 -14.33 -9.66 -11.01
N LEU A 288 -13.82 -8.43 -10.94
CA LEU A 288 -12.67 -8.10 -10.09
C LEU A 288 -12.96 -8.42 -8.62
N GLY A 289 -11.99 -9.04 -7.93
CA GLY A 289 -12.15 -9.55 -6.56
C GLY A 289 -12.85 -10.91 -6.42
N ASN A 290 -13.49 -11.45 -7.47
CA ASN A 290 -14.14 -12.78 -7.42
C ASN A 290 -13.16 -13.92 -7.75
N LYS A 291 -12.08 -14.04 -7.00
CA LYS A 291 -10.96 -14.96 -7.27
C LYS A 291 -11.38 -16.43 -7.41
N SER A 292 -12.30 -16.91 -6.58
CA SER A 292 -12.69 -18.33 -6.54
C SER A 292 -13.48 -18.80 -7.78
N GLN A 293 -14.25 -17.91 -8.41
CA GLN A 293 -15.06 -18.25 -9.60
C GLN A 293 -14.45 -17.74 -10.90
N ALA A 294 -13.40 -16.93 -10.83
CA ALA A 294 -12.76 -16.30 -12.00
C ALA A 294 -12.38 -17.32 -13.07
N MET A 295 -11.73 -18.42 -12.67
CA MET A 295 -11.31 -19.47 -13.60
C MET A 295 -12.50 -20.14 -14.29
N ASN A 296 -13.57 -20.43 -13.54
CA ASN A 296 -14.77 -21.07 -14.09
C ASN A 296 -15.47 -20.19 -15.14
N ILE A 297 -15.46 -18.86 -14.94
CA ILE A 297 -16.06 -17.89 -15.86
C ILE A 297 -15.21 -17.75 -17.13
N LEU A 298 -13.88 -17.79 -17.00
CA LEU A 298 -12.95 -17.58 -18.11
C LEU A 298 -12.57 -18.87 -18.86
N GLN A 299 -12.81 -20.05 -18.27
CA GLN A 299 -12.52 -21.36 -18.87
C GLN A 299 -13.00 -21.51 -20.33
N PRO A 300 -14.23 -21.08 -20.70
CA PRO A 300 -14.70 -21.20 -22.09
C PRO A 300 -13.85 -20.43 -23.10
N TYR A 301 -13.21 -19.34 -22.68
CA TYR A 301 -12.34 -18.52 -23.52
C TYR A 301 -10.91 -19.08 -23.64
N PHE A 302 -10.51 -20.02 -22.77
CA PHE A 302 -9.25 -20.74 -22.84
C PHE A 302 -9.36 -22.06 -23.60
N SER A 303 -10.42 -22.84 -23.36
CA SER A 303 -10.61 -24.17 -23.96
C SER A 303 -11.30 -24.16 -25.33
N GLY A 304 -11.74 -22.98 -25.80
CA GLY A 304 -12.53 -22.86 -27.03
C GLY A 304 -13.95 -23.43 -26.92
N GLY A 305 -14.44 -23.68 -25.69
CA GLY A 305 -15.73 -24.30 -25.40
C GLY A 305 -16.91 -23.31 -25.36
N GLY A 306 -16.97 -22.34 -26.28
CA GLY A 306 -18.11 -21.44 -26.41
C GLY A 306 -19.32 -22.10 -27.10
N ALA A 307 -20.53 -21.67 -26.76
CA ALA A 307 -21.82 -22.22 -27.24
C ALA A 307 -22.09 -22.04 -28.76
N ASN A 308 -21.10 -21.67 -29.56
CA ASN A 308 -21.25 -21.49 -31.01
C ASN A 308 -20.03 -22.07 -31.77
N PRO A 309 -20.24 -23.04 -32.70
CA PRO A 309 -19.15 -23.70 -33.43
C PRO A 309 -18.33 -22.77 -34.34
N ASP A 310 -18.90 -21.62 -34.75
CA ASP A 310 -18.22 -20.61 -35.59
C ASP A 310 -17.34 -19.63 -34.78
N GLN A 311 -17.31 -19.75 -33.45
CA GLN A 311 -16.42 -18.97 -32.56
C GLN A 311 -15.09 -19.68 -32.30
N GLN A 312 -14.50 -20.32 -33.32
CA GLN A 312 -13.16 -20.90 -33.18
C GLN A 312 -12.13 -19.82 -32.82
N ASN A 313 -11.62 -19.94 -31.58
CA ASN A 313 -10.38 -19.41 -31.02
C ASN A 313 -9.76 -18.23 -31.79
N SER A 314 -10.33 -17.04 -31.61
CA SER A 314 -9.61 -15.82 -31.93
C SER A 314 -8.47 -15.66 -30.91
N PRO A 315 -7.20 -15.57 -31.34
CA PRO A 315 -6.07 -15.32 -30.45
C PRO A 315 -6.28 -14.10 -29.54
N TYR A 316 -7.00 -13.09 -30.05
CA TYR A 316 -7.37 -11.88 -29.30
C TYR A 316 -8.32 -12.15 -28.13
N SER A 317 -9.28 -13.08 -28.29
CA SER A 317 -10.20 -13.43 -27.21
C SER A 317 -9.49 -14.20 -26.09
N THR A 318 -8.64 -15.15 -26.45
CA THR A 318 -7.81 -15.89 -25.49
C THR A 318 -6.82 -14.96 -24.78
N ALA A 319 -6.20 -14.03 -25.51
CA ALA A 319 -5.37 -12.98 -24.93
C ALA A 319 -6.14 -12.10 -23.93
N GLY A 320 -7.37 -11.70 -24.29
CA GLY A 320 -8.24 -10.93 -23.40
C GLY A 320 -8.65 -11.70 -22.15
N ALA A 321 -8.79 -13.02 -22.24
CA ALA A 321 -9.06 -13.89 -21.10
C ALA A 321 -7.87 -13.98 -20.13
N TYR A 322 -6.63 -14.07 -20.64
CA TYR A 322 -5.44 -13.99 -19.79
C TYR A 322 -5.35 -12.65 -19.07
N TYR A 323 -5.59 -11.55 -19.78
CA TYR A 323 -5.60 -10.22 -19.18
C TYR A 323 -6.72 -10.08 -18.13
N ALA A 324 -7.94 -10.57 -18.42
CA ALA A 324 -9.04 -10.60 -17.48
C ALA A 324 -8.73 -11.42 -16.23
N TYR A 325 -8.11 -12.60 -16.38
CA TYR A 325 -7.71 -13.43 -15.25
C TYR A 325 -6.65 -12.75 -14.38
N GLY A 326 -5.74 -11.99 -15.00
CA GLY A 326 -4.73 -11.18 -14.32
C GLY A 326 -5.36 -10.05 -13.52
N LEU A 327 -6.34 -9.34 -14.09
CA LEU A 327 -7.10 -8.30 -13.39
C LEU A 327 -7.82 -8.83 -12.16
N VAL A 328 -8.47 -10.00 -12.24
CA VAL A 328 -9.17 -10.59 -11.09
C VAL A 328 -8.21 -11.03 -9.99
N ASN A 329 -7.00 -11.45 -10.35
CA ASN A 329 -5.93 -11.85 -9.43
C ASN A 329 -4.90 -10.74 -9.19
N ALA A 330 -5.26 -9.47 -9.44
CA ALA A 330 -4.36 -8.35 -9.23
C ALA A 330 -3.83 -8.32 -7.79
N ASN A 331 -2.52 -8.07 -7.66
CA ASN A 331 -1.84 -7.97 -6.36
C ASN A 331 -1.92 -9.23 -5.48
N ASN A 332 -2.25 -10.37 -6.08
CA ASN A 332 -2.27 -11.66 -5.41
C ASN A 332 -1.15 -12.54 -5.96
N HIS A 333 0.02 -12.42 -5.37
CA HIS A 333 1.16 -13.25 -5.72
C HIS A 333 0.98 -14.68 -5.18
N SER A 334 0.38 -15.53 -6.00
CA SER A 334 0.32 -16.98 -5.78
C SER A 334 1.20 -17.70 -6.80
N ALA A 335 1.98 -18.67 -6.34
CA ALA A 335 2.82 -19.50 -7.19
C ALA A 335 1.99 -20.21 -8.28
N ASP A 336 0.79 -20.69 -7.94
CA ASP A 336 -0.10 -21.39 -8.87
C ASP A 336 -0.58 -20.47 -10.01
N VAL A 337 -0.91 -19.22 -9.67
CA VAL A 337 -1.38 -18.23 -10.65
C VAL A 337 -0.22 -17.82 -11.55
N LEU A 338 0.96 -17.59 -11.00
CA LEU A 338 2.15 -17.30 -11.80
C LEU A 338 2.49 -18.46 -12.73
N GLN A 339 2.48 -19.69 -12.23
CA GLN A 339 2.76 -20.87 -13.04
C GLN A 339 1.75 -21.00 -14.19
N PHE A 340 0.47 -20.73 -13.94
CA PHE A 340 -0.54 -20.70 -14.99
C PHE A 340 -0.22 -19.70 -16.11
N PHE A 341 0.22 -18.49 -15.77
CA PHE A 341 0.66 -17.49 -16.77
C PHE A 341 1.95 -17.91 -17.48
N MET A 342 2.91 -18.51 -16.77
CA MET A 342 4.16 -19.01 -17.35
C MET A 342 3.92 -20.16 -18.32
N ASP A 343 3.05 -21.10 -17.97
CA ASP A 343 2.63 -22.18 -18.85
C ASP A 343 1.86 -21.62 -20.06
N GLY A 344 1.00 -20.62 -19.85
CA GLY A 344 0.33 -19.88 -20.91
C GLY A 344 1.33 -19.20 -21.87
N TYR A 345 2.40 -18.60 -21.35
CA TYR A 345 3.45 -17.97 -22.15
C TYR A 345 4.21 -19.01 -22.99
N ARG A 346 4.65 -20.12 -22.38
CA ARG A 346 5.35 -21.22 -23.07
C ARG A 346 4.48 -21.86 -24.15
N ASN A 347 3.20 -22.04 -23.88
CA ASN A 347 2.24 -22.64 -24.81
C ASN A 347 1.81 -21.67 -25.92
N SER A 348 2.02 -20.36 -25.77
CA SER A 348 1.62 -19.35 -26.76
C SER A 348 2.44 -19.41 -28.07
N GLY A 349 3.63 -20.03 -28.04
CA GLY A 349 4.50 -20.19 -29.20
C GLY A 349 4.91 -18.84 -29.79
N GLN A 350 4.56 -18.60 -31.06
CA GLN A 350 4.84 -17.36 -31.81
C GLN A 350 3.61 -16.42 -31.92
N ASN A 351 2.51 -16.71 -31.20
CA ASN A 351 1.31 -15.87 -31.27
C ASN A 351 1.46 -14.60 -30.41
N GLU A 352 1.92 -13.52 -31.03
CA GLU A 352 2.14 -12.22 -30.38
C GLU A 352 0.93 -11.70 -29.60
N SER A 353 -0.30 -11.92 -30.11
CA SER A 353 -1.52 -11.48 -29.42
C SER A 353 -1.71 -12.17 -28.07
N ILE A 354 -1.44 -13.49 -28.00
CA ILE A 354 -1.57 -14.25 -26.75
C ILE A 354 -0.44 -13.88 -25.79
N GLN A 355 0.79 -13.76 -26.29
CA GLN A 355 1.92 -13.26 -25.51
C GLN A 355 1.60 -11.90 -24.89
N HIS A 356 1.00 -10.97 -25.66
CA HIS A 356 0.59 -9.67 -25.15
C HIS A 356 -0.38 -9.78 -23.96
N GLY A 357 -1.44 -10.59 -24.08
CA GLY A 357 -2.41 -10.78 -23.00
C GLY A 357 -1.81 -11.46 -21.75
N VAL A 358 -0.95 -12.46 -21.97
CA VAL A 358 -0.24 -13.18 -20.89
C VAL A 358 0.72 -12.24 -20.16
N SER A 359 1.55 -11.47 -20.88
CA SER A 359 2.51 -10.55 -20.28
C SER A 359 1.83 -9.43 -19.49
N LEU A 360 0.70 -8.89 -19.98
CA LEU A 360 -0.09 -7.91 -19.24
C LEU A 360 -0.68 -8.52 -17.95
N GLY A 361 -1.27 -9.72 -18.04
CA GLY A 361 -1.82 -10.40 -16.87
C GLY A 361 -0.74 -10.77 -15.84
N LEU A 362 0.40 -11.28 -16.30
CA LEU A 362 1.55 -11.63 -15.48
C LEU A 362 2.13 -10.40 -14.78
N GLY A 363 2.24 -9.26 -15.46
CA GLY A 363 2.69 -8.01 -14.86
C GLY A 363 1.76 -7.49 -13.75
N ILE A 364 0.45 -7.68 -13.90
CA ILE A 364 -0.54 -7.29 -12.87
C ILE A 364 -0.47 -8.22 -11.65
N VAL A 365 -0.33 -9.53 -11.87
CA VAL A 365 -0.20 -10.51 -10.78
C VAL A 365 1.15 -10.37 -10.07
N GLY A 366 2.22 -10.14 -10.83
CA GLY A 366 3.59 -9.93 -10.35
C GLY A 366 3.91 -8.48 -9.97
N MET A 367 2.91 -7.61 -9.81
CA MET A 367 3.16 -6.19 -9.57
C MET A 367 3.89 -5.98 -8.24
N ALA A 368 5.02 -5.28 -8.28
CA ALA A 368 5.84 -4.92 -7.12
C ALA A 368 6.38 -6.11 -6.29
N THR A 369 6.42 -7.32 -6.85
CA THR A 369 6.95 -8.53 -6.17
C THR A 369 8.47 -8.60 -6.21
N ARG A 370 9.11 -7.90 -7.16
CA ARG A 370 10.56 -7.95 -7.44
C ARG A 370 11.08 -9.35 -7.76
N ASP A 371 10.25 -10.18 -8.38
CA ASP A 371 10.67 -11.51 -8.83
C ASP A 371 11.56 -11.42 -10.09
N GLU A 372 12.84 -11.74 -9.91
CA GLU A 372 13.85 -11.72 -10.97
C GLU A 372 13.60 -12.80 -12.02
N GLN A 373 13.01 -13.95 -11.65
CA GLN A 373 12.75 -15.04 -12.59
C GLN A 373 11.69 -14.64 -13.61
N THR A 374 10.60 -14.04 -13.15
CA THR A 374 9.56 -13.49 -14.02
C THR A 374 10.11 -12.38 -14.92
N TYR A 375 10.98 -11.53 -14.38
CA TYR A 375 11.61 -10.45 -15.14
C TYR A 375 12.49 -10.97 -16.29
N GLU A 376 13.39 -11.92 -16.02
CA GLU A 376 14.29 -12.46 -17.05
C GLU A 376 13.57 -13.31 -18.11
N GLN A 377 12.39 -13.89 -17.79
CA GLN A 377 11.59 -14.60 -18.81
C GLN A 377 10.81 -13.67 -19.75
N LEU A 378 10.52 -12.43 -19.31
CA LEU A 378 9.81 -11.42 -20.10
C LEU A 378 10.74 -10.53 -20.94
N LYS A 379 12.03 -10.51 -20.60
CA LYS A 379 13.08 -9.79 -21.31
C LYS A 379 13.56 -10.57 -22.52
#